data_AF-A0A507QIH2-F1
#
_entry.id   AF-A0A507QIH2-F1
#
_cell.length_a   1.000
_cell.length_b   1.000
_cell.length_c   1.000
_cell.angle_alpha   90.00
_cell.angle_beta   90.00
_cell.angle_gamma   90.00
#
_symmetry.space_group_name_H-M   'P 1'
#
loop_
_entity.id
_entity.type
_entity.pdbx_description
1 polymer ?
#
loop_
_entity_poly.entity_id
_entity_poly.type
_entity_poly.pdbx_seq_one_letter_code
_entity_poly.pdbx_strand_id
1 'polypeptide(L)'
;GVGIDTPDELAIIEGETISFVASLAFVQSGLPVRLASEPPATKRPILSTLGYYQQVKNFLEHGVSDEFPINDGQSTRKPWLFCGDPFVRQHMHDVLLDNQGNVVMDERGNLLLINDDRTMRTEYKRLQRTYRVTMYPHWSHDMKQYIWSRSYGASPLSGYCYANPAGGITWLGLGHTVAMQLCYDVDRVQNQPLGAIPPRPVLADTLGGRNIPDGAQFIADIVPAGYRFTHELFHLVWGNANSVPRQGEVYDVLEMLGFRPINVRKADGTVVQERISRDTTLINPPTYTAVA
;
A
#
# COMPACT_ATOMS: atom_id res chain seq x y z
N GLY A 1 11.97 51.66 -30.66
CA GLY A 1 12.50 51.30 -29.33
C GLY A 1 11.41 50.54 -28.61
N VAL A 2 11.67 49.45 -27.90
CA VAL A 2 12.93 48.80 -27.50
C VAL A 2 12.59 47.30 -27.40
N GLY A 3 13.40 46.44 -28.03
CA GLY A 3 13.36 44.98 -27.84
C GLY A 3 14.23 44.56 -26.66
N ILE A 4 14.70 43.30 -26.67
CA ILE A 4 15.65 42.64 -25.74
C ILE A 4 14.91 41.92 -24.60
N ASP A 5 15.23 40.71 -24.18
CA ASP A 5 15.92 39.51 -24.70
C ASP A 5 15.69 38.48 -23.58
N THR A 6 15.60 37.20 -23.94
CA THR A 6 15.83 36.09 -23.00
C THR A 6 17.27 36.11 -22.50
N PRO A 7 17.52 35.57 -21.29
CA PRO A 7 18.61 34.61 -21.22
C PRO A 7 18.24 33.33 -20.46
N ASP A 8 18.68 32.23 -21.07
CA ASP A 8 19.04 30.98 -20.43
C ASP A 8 19.95 31.22 -19.22
N GLU A 9 19.78 30.41 -18.16
CA GLU A 9 20.94 29.81 -17.49
C GLU A 9 20.50 28.61 -16.63
N LEU A 10 20.89 27.43 -17.12
CA LEU A 10 21.00 26.19 -16.35
C LEU A 10 22.05 26.37 -15.24
N ALA A 11 21.72 25.94 -14.03
CA ALA A 11 22.71 25.54 -13.04
C ALA A 11 22.62 24.02 -12.84
N ILE A 12 23.54 23.33 -13.48
CA ILE A 12 23.91 21.93 -13.25
C ILE A 12 24.67 21.88 -11.92
N ILE A 13 24.25 21.02 -11.00
CA ILE A 13 25.11 20.57 -9.89
C ILE A 13 25.38 19.08 -10.11
N GLU A 14 26.55 18.81 -10.68
CA GLU A 14 27.17 17.50 -10.72
C GLU A 14 27.87 17.18 -9.39
N GLY A 15 27.93 15.89 -9.08
CA GLY A 15 28.95 15.31 -8.19
C GLY A 15 28.43 14.87 -6.82
N GLU A 16 28.23 13.57 -6.62
CA GLU A 16 29.25 12.72 -6.00
C GLU A 16 28.75 11.28 -5.87
N THR A 17 29.57 10.38 -6.40
CA THR A 17 29.42 8.93 -6.36
C THR A 17 29.89 8.43 -4.98
N ILE A 18 29.06 7.69 -4.25
CA ILE A 18 29.53 6.86 -3.13
C ILE A 18 29.20 5.41 -3.46
N SER A 19 30.25 4.66 -3.74
CA SER A 19 30.23 3.21 -3.97
C SER A 19 30.54 2.51 -2.65
N PHE A 20 29.71 1.57 -2.19
CA PHE A 20 30.11 0.62 -1.15
C PHE A 20 29.59 -0.80 -1.43
N VAL A 21 30.53 -1.72 -1.24
CA VAL A 21 30.55 -3.14 -1.60
C VAL A 21 29.60 -3.95 -0.71
N ALA A 22 28.87 -4.87 -1.34
CA ALA A 22 27.99 -5.84 -0.69
C ALA A 22 28.76 -7.05 -0.13
N SER A 23 28.29 -7.58 1.01
CA SER A 23 28.44 -9.00 1.36
C SER A 23 27.33 -9.46 2.30
N LEU A 24 26.84 -10.67 2.02
CA LEU A 24 25.65 -11.35 2.55
C LEU A 24 25.78 -11.80 4.02
N ALA A 25 24.67 -11.86 4.76
CA ALA A 25 23.91 -13.11 5.03
C ALA A 25 22.96 -12.97 6.27
N PHE A 26 21.69 -13.39 6.07
CA PHE A 26 20.82 -14.25 6.92
C PHE A 26 20.94 -14.21 8.47
N VAL A 27 19.90 -14.30 9.32
CA VAL A 27 18.53 -14.85 9.28
C VAL A 27 17.72 -14.11 10.35
N GLN A 28 16.49 -13.76 9.96
CA GLN A 28 15.20 -13.82 10.68
C GLN A 28 15.04 -13.56 12.20
N SER A 29 13.85 -13.14 12.64
CA SER A 29 12.61 -12.88 11.88
C SER A 29 12.03 -11.50 12.23
N GLY A 30 10.75 -11.14 12.09
CA GLY A 30 10.20 -9.95 12.78
C GLY A 30 8.90 -9.38 12.26
N LEU A 31 7.76 -9.99 12.53
CA LEU A 31 6.59 -9.86 11.66
C LEU A 31 5.76 -8.57 11.84
N PRO A 32 5.63 -7.78 10.76
CA PRO A 32 4.60 -6.77 10.59
C PRO A 32 3.45 -7.30 9.72
N VAL A 33 2.39 -6.50 9.64
CA VAL A 33 1.33 -6.62 8.63
C VAL A 33 1.99 -6.58 7.25
N ARG A 34 1.90 -7.68 6.50
CA ARG A 34 2.33 -7.76 5.10
C ARG A 34 1.12 -8.19 4.28
N LEU A 35 0.77 -7.41 3.27
CA LEU A 35 -0.07 -7.83 2.16
C LEU A 35 0.86 -8.13 0.98
N ALA A 36 0.61 -9.25 0.30
CA ALA A 36 1.32 -9.76 -0.87
C ALA A 36 2.87 -9.67 -0.85
N SER A 37 3.59 -10.71 -0.39
CA SER A 37 4.92 -10.98 -0.95
C SER A 37 4.75 -11.70 -2.29
N GLU A 38 4.72 -10.90 -3.34
CA GLU A 38 5.01 -11.28 -4.72
C GLU A 38 6.47 -11.75 -4.88
N PRO A 39 6.91 -12.23 -6.07
CA PRO A 39 8.28 -12.70 -6.31
C PRO A 39 9.32 -11.67 -5.84
N PRO A 40 10.57 -12.08 -5.53
CA PRO A 40 11.59 -11.12 -5.14
C PRO A 40 11.67 -10.03 -6.21
N ALA A 41 11.46 -8.79 -5.78
CA ALA A 41 11.58 -7.62 -6.64
C ALA A 41 12.85 -7.77 -7.47
N THR A 42 12.70 -7.81 -8.79
CA THR A 42 13.82 -7.47 -9.67
C THR A 42 14.31 -6.13 -9.16
N LYS A 43 15.56 -6.06 -8.70
CA LYS A 43 16.13 -4.85 -8.07
C LYS A 43 16.08 -3.69 -9.06
N ARG A 44 14.95 -3.00 -9.15
CA ARG A 44 14.84 -1.71 -9.81
C ARG A 44 15.55 -0.68 -8.93
N PRO A 45 16.20 0.32 -9.55
CA PRO A 45 16.80 1.39 -8.78
C PRO A 45 15.73 2.10 -7.96
N ILE A 46 16.04 2.38 -6.70
CA ILE A 46 15.21 3.25 -5.85
C ILE A 46 15.09 4.58 -6.59
N LEU A 47 13.86 4.98 -6.94
CA LEU A 47 13.66 6.27 -7.59
C LEU A 47 13.83 7.41 -6.58
N SER A 48 14.14 8.60 -7.09
CA SER A 48 13.99 9.81 -6.30
C SER A 48 12.52 10.02 -5.95
N THR A 49 12.24 10.82 -4.91
CA THR A 49 10.87 11.25 -4.56
C THR A 49 10.09 11.75 -5.77
N LEU A 50 10.75 12.50 -6.67
CA LEU A 50 10.16 12.98 -7.92
C LEU A 50 9.75 11.84 -8.86
N GLY A 51 10.57 10.79 -8.97
CA GLY A 51 10.24 9.62 -9.78
C GLY A 51 9.01 8.86 -9.27
N TYR A 52 8.84 8.78 -7.94
CA TYR A 52 7.63 8.20 -7.33
C TYR A 52 6.37 8.97 -7.70
N TYR A 53 6.40 10.30 -7.54
CA TYR A 53 5.30 11.17 -7.94
C TYR A 53 5.02 11.13 -9.44
N GLN A 54 6.06 11.11 -10.27
CA GLN A 54 5.90 11.11 -11.72
C GLN A 54 5.14 9.86 -12.20
N GLN A 55 5.35 8.69 -11.59
CA GLN A 55 4.59 7.49 -11.96
C GLN A 55 3.12 7.58 -11.56
N VAL A 56 2.81 8.07 -10.35
CA VAL A 56 1.42 8.30 -9.92
C VAL A 56 0.75 9.34 -10.81
N LYS A 57 1.44 10.43 -11.14
CA LYS A 57 0.98 11.44 -12.08
C LYS A 57 0.69 10.83 -13.46
N ASN A 58 1.62 10.04 -14.01
CA ASN A 58 1.43 9.38 -15.30
C ASN A 58 0.19 8.50 -15.30
N PHE A 59 -0.04 7.71 -14.24
CA PHE A 59 -1.26 6.91 -14.08
C PHE A 59 -2.53 7.78 -14.05
N LEU A 60 -2.51 8.90 -13.32
CA LEU A 60 -3.67 9.79 -13.24
C LEU A 60 -3.98 10.49 -14.58
N GLU A 61 -2.95 10.86 -15.35
CA GLU A 61 -3.09 11.58 -16.62
C GLU A 61 -3.44 10.64 -17.79
N HIS A 62 -2.85 9.45 -17.83
CA HIS A 62 -2.92 8.55 -19.00
C HIS A 62 -3.74 7.28 -18.73
N GLY A 63 -4.11 7.01 -17.47
CA GLY A 63 -4.69 5.75 -17.06
C GLY A 63 -3.67 4.61 -17.07
N VAL A 64 -4.17 3.38 -17.08
CA VAL A 64 -3.35 2.17 -17.18
C VAL A 64 -3.26 1.70 -18.63
N SER A 65 -2.05 1.36 -19.05
CA SER A 65 -1.75 0.84 -20.39
C SER A 65 -0.45 0.02 -20.35
N ASP A 66 -0.03 -0.53 -21.49
CA ASP A 66 1.27 -1.20 -21.61
C ASP A 66 2.46 -0.24 -21.37
N GLU A 67 2.28 1.06 -21.65
CA GLU A 67 3.29 2.11 -21.39
C GLU A 67 3.26 2.60 -19.93
N PHE A 68 2.08 2.58 -19.30
CA PHE A 68 1.86 2.99 -17.92
C PHE A 68 1.24 1.86 -17.09
N PRO A 69 1.97 0.74 -16.91
CA PRO A 69 1.47 -0.37 -16.11
C PRO A 69 1.50 -0.03 -14.62
N ILE A 70 0.63 -0.68 -13.85
CA ILE A 70 0.53 -0.59 -12.39
C ILE A 70 1.07 -1.87 -11.73
N ASN A 71 1.09 -1.91 -10.39
CA ASN A 71 1.69 -2.99 -9.59
C ASN A 71 3.13 -3.30 -10.03
N ASP A 72 3.98 -2.27 -10.08
CA ASP A 72 5.37 -2.35 -10.54
C ASP A 72 5.53 -3.00 -11.93
N GLY A 73 4.63 -2.67 -12.86
CA GLY A 73 4.70 -3.22 -14.20
C GLY A 73 4.03 -4.56 -14.41
N GLN A 74 3.45 -5.16 -13.36
CA GLN A 74 2.84 -6.49 -13.47
C GLN A 74 1.40 -6.48 -13.98
N SER A 75 0.76 -5.31 -14.04
CA SER A 75 -0.63 -5.22 -14.46
C SER A 75 -0.88 -4.04 -15.38
N THR A 76 -1.47 -4.31 -16.53
CA THR A 76 -1.99 -3.30 -17.48
C THR A 76 -3.51 -3.21 -17.41
N ARG A 77 -4.12 -3.87 -16.42
CA ARG A 77 -5.57 -3.94 -16.25
C ARG A 77 -6.07 -2.75 -15.44
N LYS A 78 -7.24 -2.24 -15.82
CA LYS A 78 -7.94 -1.19 -15.05
C LYS A 78 -8.16 -1.66 -13.61
N PRO A 79 -7.68 -0.90 -12.61
CA PRO A 79 -7.86 -1.28 -11.22
C PRO A 79 -9.27 -0.96 -10.74
N TRP A 80 -9.68 -1.66 -9.69
CA TRP A 80 -10.94 -1.39 -9.02
C TRP A 80 -10.75 -0.38 -7.89
N LEU A 81 -11.76 0.44 -7.65
CA LEU A 81 -11.85 1.31 -6.48
C LEU A 81 -13.15 0.97 -5.76
N PHE A 82 -13.03 0.48 -4.53
CA PHE A 82 -14.15 0.13 -3.69
C PHE A 82 -14.33 1.12 -2.55
N CYS A 83 -15.59 1.38 -2.26
CA CYS A 83 -16.00 2.19 -1.13
C CYS A 83 -16.66 1.29 -0.08
N GLY A 84 -16.00 1.06 1.06
CA GLY A 84 -16.46 0.10 2.07
C GLY A 84 -15.90 -1.30 1.85
N ASP A 85 -16.58 -2.34 2.34
CA ASP A 85 -16.13 -3.74 2.23
C ASP A 85 -16.90 -4.51 1.14
N PRO A 86 -16.31 -4.73 -0.05
CA PRO A 86 -16.99 -5.37 -1.17
C PRO A 86 -16.88 -6.91 -1.15
N PHE A 87 -16.25 -7.49 -0.12
CA PHE A 87 -15.84 -8.89 -0.15
C PHE A 87 -16.72 -9.80 0.70
N VAL A 88 -17.08 -10.95 0.12
CA VAL A 88 -17.73 -12.06 0.83
C VAL A 88 -16.63 -12.94 1.41
N ARG A 89 -16.58 -13.03 2.73
CA ARG A 89 -15.54 -13.76 3.45
C ARG A 89 -15.93 -15.23 3.51
N GLN A 90 -14.98 -16.10 3.20
CA GLN A 90 -15.22 -17.53 3.06
C GLN A 90 -14.26 -18.35 3.92
N HIS A 91 -14.69 -19.55 4.27
CA HIS A 91 -13.86 -20.59 4.85
C HIS A 91 -13.29 -21.48 3.74
N MET A 92 -12.19 -22.17 4.03
CA MET A 92 -11.62 -23.15 3.11
C MET A 92 -12.59 -24.32 2.77
N HIS A 93 -13.62 -24.52 3.59
CA HIS A 93 -14.66 -25.54 3.38
C HIS A 93 -15.89 -25.01 2.63
N ASP A 94 -15.88 -23.75 2.21
CA ASP A 94 -16.96 -23.20 1.38
C ASP A 94 -16.80 -23.65 -0.08
N VAL A 95 -17.90 -23.56 -0.81
CA VAL A 95 -17.96 -23.91 -2.24
C VAL A 95 -17.08 -22.97 -3.05
N LEU A 96 -16.30 -23.55 -3.97
CA LEU A 96 -15.44 -22.81 -4.90
C LEU A 96 -16.27 -22.16 -6.00
N LEU A 97 -15.94 -20.91 -6.31
CA LEU A 97 -16.52 -20.16 -7.41
C LEU A 97 -15.52 -20.02 -8.57
N ASP A 98 -16.01 -20.13 -9.81
CA ASP A 98 -15.24 -19.84 -11.02
C ASP A 98 -15.13 -18.34 -11.28
N ASN A 99 -14.43 -17.94 -12.34
CA ASN A 99 -14.25 -16.54 -12.73
C ASN A 99 -15.51 -15.87 -13.34
N GLN A 100 -16.66 -16.53 -13.34
CA GLN A 100 -17.97 -15.94 -13.59
C GLN A 100 -18.81 -15.84 -12.30
N GLY A 101 -18.35 -16.46 -11.21
CA GLY A 101 -19.06 -16.56 -9.94
C GLY A 101 -20.02 -17.73 -9.86
N ASN A 102 -19.91 -18.72 -10.75
CA ASN A 102 -20.68 -19.95 -10.67
C ASN A 102 -19.96 -20.96 -9.78
N VAL A 103 -20.75 -21.86 -9.19
CA VAL A 103 -20.25 -22.98 -8.42
C VAL A 103 -19.48 -23.94 -9.32
N VAL A 104 -18.28 -24.32 -8.87
CA VAL A 104 -17.46 -25.33 -9.55
C VAL A 104 -17.87 -26.73 -9.09
N MET A 105 -18.05 -27.64 -10.05
CA MET A 105 -18.31 -29.06 -9.80
C MET A 105 -17.07 -29.90 -10.16
N ASP A 106 -16.87 -31.02 -9.46
CA ASP A 106 -15.88 -32.02 -9.83
C ASP A 106 -16.36 -32.90 -11.02
N GLU A 107 -15.48 -33.76 -11.52
CA GLU A 107 -15.79 -34.69 -12.63
C GLU A 107 -16.94 -35.67 -12.32
N ARG A 108 -17.30 -35.82 -11.04
CA ARG A 108 -18.36 -36.70 -10.56
C ARG A 108 -19.67 -35.93 -10.28
N GLY A 109 -19.68 -34.62 -10.52
CA GLY A 109 -20.82 -33.74 -10.28
C GLY A 109 -21.00 -33.30 -8.83
N ASN A 110 -20.01 -33.50 -7.94
CA ASN A 110 -20.05 -32.99 -6.58
C ASN A 110 -19.55 -31.54 -6.53
N LEU A 111 -20.04 -30.78 -5.54
CA LEU A 111 -19.56 -29.44 -5.25
C LEU A 111 -18.06 -29.47 -4.91
N LEU A 112 -17.25 -28.70 -5.62
CA LEU A 112 -15.84 -28.54 -5.31
C LEU A 112 -15.69 -27.48 -4.21
N LEU A 113 -14.99 -27.80 -3.11
CA LEU A 113 -14.69 -26.83 -2.06
C LEU A 113 -13.40 -26.08 -2.36
N ILE A 114 -13.22 -24.91 -1.75
CA ILE A 114 -11.99 -24.11 -1.90
C ILE A 114 -10.74 -24.91 -1.51
N ASN A 115 -10.82 -25.77 -0.50
CA ASN A 115 -9.70 -26.62 -0.06
C ASN A 115 -9.39 -27.81 -0.99
N ASP A 116 -10.34 -28.17 -1.84
CA ASP A 116 -10.18 -29.27 -2.79
C ASP A 116 -9.39 -28.82 -4.02
N ASP A 117 -9.52 -27.55 -4.41
CA ASP A 117 -8.73 -26.97 -5.49
C ASP A 117 -7.24 -26.85 -5.13
N ARG A 118 -6.39 -27.38 -6.03
CA ARG A 118 -4.94 -27.43 -5.84
C ARG A 118 -4.34 -26.02 -5.82
N THR A 119 -4.83 -25.10 -6.64
CA THR A 119 -4.30 -23.74 -6.77
C THR A 119 -4.58 -22.96 -5.49
N MET A 120 -5.82 -22.96 -5.03
CA MET A 120 -6.27 -22.31 -3.79
C MET A 120 -5.52 -22.85 -2.56
N ARG A 121 -5.38 -24.17 -2.45
CA ARG A 121 -4.64 -24.78 -1.34
C ARG A 121 -3.14 -24.45 -1.37
N THR A 122 -2.55 -24.39 -2.56
CA THR A 122 -1.13 -24.03 -2.73
C THR A 122 -0.91 -22.58 -2.32
N GLU A 123 -1.80 -21.68 -2.76
CA GLU A 123 -1.75 -20.27 -2.44
C GLU A 123 -1.94 -20.02 -0.94
N TYR A 124 -2.94 -20.65 -0.32
CA TYR A 124 -3.14 -20.62 1.13
C TYR A 124 -1.87 -20.99 1.90
N LYS A 125 -1.25 -22.13 1.56
CA LYS A 125 -0.01 -22.59 2.22
C LYS A 125 1.16 -21.62 1.98
N ARG A 126 1.25 -21.04 0.79
CA ARG A 126 2.27 -20.05 0.44
C ARG A 126 2.11 -18.81 1.34
N LEU A 127 0.92 -18.22 1.37
CA LEU A 127 0.63 -17.02 2.15
C LEU A 127 0.79 -17.26 3.66
N GLN A 128 0.29 -18.40 4.17
CA GLN A 128 0.45 -18.75 5.59
C GLN A 128 1.93 -18.88 5.99
N ARG A 129 2.78 -19.47 5.14
CA ARG A 129 4.24 -19.54 5.38
C ARG A 129 4.90 -18.17 5.33
N THR A 130 4.50 -17.33 4.39
CA THR A 130 5.03 -15.98 4.23
C THR A 130 4.71 -15.09 5.43
N TYR A 131 3.46 -15.08 5.88
CA TYR A 131 3.00 -14.12 6.89
C TYR A 131 2.99 -14.68 8.31
N ARG A 132 3.08 -16.01 8.44
CA ARG A 132 2.94 -16.75 9.71
C ARG A 132 1.66 -16.37 10.47
N VAL A 133 0.59 -16.08 9.73
CA VAL A 133 -0.77 -15.87 10.24
C VAL A 133 -1.74 -16.68 9.41
N THR A 134 -2.90 -17.03 10.00
CA THR A 134 -3.99 -17.67 9.26
C THR A 134 -4.56 -16.69 8.23
N MET A 135 -4.70 -17.18 7.00
CA MET A 135 -5.24 -16.44 5.87
C MET A 135 -6.64 -16.96 5.55
N TYR A 136 -7.51 -16.08 5.08
CA TYR A 136 -8.89 -16.38 4.71
C TYR A 136 -9.11 -15.97 3.26
N PRO A 137 -9.76 -16.83 2.46
CA PRO A 137 -10.20 -16.46 1.13
C PRO A 137 -11.38 -15.50 1.24
N HIS A 138 -11.35 -14.42 0.49
CA HIS A 138 -12.52 -13.58 0.28
C HIS A 138 -12.86 -13.51 -1.20
N TRP A 139 -14.13 -13.70 -1.51
CA TRP A 139 -14.67 -13.60 -2.85
C TRP A 139 -15.09 -12.16 -3.16
N SER A 140 -14.70 -11.63 -4.32
CA SER A 140 -15.22 -10.38 -4.85
C SER A 140 -16.22 -10.67 -5.97
N HIS A 141 -17.46 -10.22 -5.78
CA HIS A 141 -18.48 -10.32 -6.84
C HIS A 141 -18.18 -9.43 -8.04
N ASP A 142 -17.50 -8.30 -7.82
CA ASP A 142 -17.17 -7.34 -8.87
C ASP A 142 -15.93 -7.78 -9.66
N MET A 143 -14.87 -8.20 -8.95
CA MET A 143 -13.63 -8.66 -9.59
C MET A 143 -13.74 -10.10 -10.12
N LYS A 144 -14.79 -10.85 -9.74
CA LYS A 144 -15.00 -12.27 -10.06
C LYS A 144 -13.78 -13.14 -9.74
N GLN A 145 -13.18 -12.93 -8.57
CA GLN A 145 -12.00 -13.65 -8.16
C GLN A 145 -11.85 -13.65 -6.64
N TYR A 146 -10.97 -14.53 -6.17
CA TYR A 146 -10.54 -14.57 -4.79
C TYR A 146 -9.40 -13.59 -4.51
N ILE A 147 -9.49 -12.93 -3.36
CA ILE A 147 -8.39 -12.28 -2.68
C ILE A 147 -8.13 -13.01 -1.36
N TRP A 148 -6.94 -12.82 -0.78
CA TRP A 148 -6.59 -13.44 0.49
C TRP A 148 -6.20 -12.39 1.51
N SER A 149 -6.71 -12.53 2.73
CA SER A 149 -6.35 -11.63 3.82
C SER A 149 -6.33 -12.35 5.15
N ARG A 150 -5.62 -11.79 6.13
CA ARG A 150 -5.68 -12.27 7.51
C ARG A 150 -7.03 -11.91 8.15
N SER A 151 -7.36 -12.53 9.28
CA SER A 151 -8.46 -12.00 10.10
C SER A 151 -8.05 -10.66 10.72
N TYR A 152 -9.00 -9.73 10.76
CA TYR A 152 -8.83 -8.41 11.36
C TYR A 152 -9.56 -8.27 12.71
N GLY A 153 -10.04 -9.36 13.29
CA GLY A 153 -10.74 -9.34 14.58
C GLY A 153 -10.78 -10.70 15.25
N ALA A 154 -11.61 -10.83 16.29
CA ALA A 154 -11.85 -12.14 16.91
C ALA A 154 -12.57 -13.11 15.96
N SER A 155 -13.33 -12.57 15.00
CA SER A 155 -14.02 -13.36 13.98
C SER A 155 -13.19 -13.46 12.70
N PRO A 156 -13.12 -14.63 12.06
CA PRO A 156 -12.57 -14.77 10.70
C PRO A 156 -13.39 -13.98 9.66
N LEU A 157 -14.61 -13.57 10.02
CA LEU A 157 -15.48 -12.75 9.19
C LEU A 157 -15.27 -11.23 9.41
N SER A 158 -14.33 -10.83 10.26
CA SER A 158 -13.95 -9.41 10.42
C SER A 158 -13.02 -8.98 9.29
N GLY A 159 -13.51 -8.09 8.40
CA GLY A 159 -12.73 -7.53 7.29
C GLY A 159 -11.91 -6.30 7.66
N TYR A 160 -11.15 -5.78 6.71
CA TYR A 160 -10.24 -4.66 6.93
C TYR A 160 -10.97 -3.41 7.42
N CYS A 161 -12.07 -3.02 6.77
CA CYS A 161 -12.83 -1.83 7.16
C CYS A 161 -13.58 -1.98 8.49
N TYR A 162 -13.81 -3.21 8.96
CA TYR A 162 -14.35 -3.41 10.31
C TYR A 162 -13.32 -3.02 11.38
N ALA A 163 -12.07 -3.41 11.18
CA ALA A 163 -10.99 -3.08 12.14
C ALA A 163 -10.40 -1.69 11.92
N ASN A 164 -10.50 -1.15 10.70
CA ASN A 164 -9.94 0.12 10.29
C ASN A 164 -11.02 0.96 9.60
N PRO A 165 -12.02 1.47 10.33
CA PRO A 165 -13.16 2.20 9.76
C PRO A 165 -12.73 3.46 9.00
N ALA A 166 -11.55 4.01 9.29
CA ALA A 166 -10.97 5.12 8.56
C ALA A 166 -9.72 4.76 7.74
N GLY A 167 -9.49 3.49 7.39
CA GLY A 167 -8.31 3.06 6.64
C GLY A 167 -8.45 3.12 5.11
N GLY A 168 -7.34 2.89 4.42
CA GLY A 168 -7.28 2.45 3.02
C GLY A 168 -6.49 1.13 2.94
N ILE A 169 -6.70 0.36 1.89
CA ILE A 169 -5.89 -0.83 1.60
C ILE A 169 -5.88 -1.15 0.10
N THR A 170 -4.72 -1.50 -0.43
CA THR A 170 -4.55 -1.99 -1.79
C THR A 170 -4.45 -3.51 -1.82
N TRP A 171 -5.41 -4.13 -2.51
CA TRP A 171 -5.52 -5.57 -2.70
C TRP A 171 -4.91 -6.01 -4.02
N LEU A 172 -4.21 -7.13 -3.94
CA LEU A 172 -3.80 -7.91 -5.09
C LEU A 172 -4.66 -9.18 -5.16
N GLY A 173 -5.40 -9.32 -6.25
CA GLY A 173 -6.12 -10.55 -6.57
C GLY A 173 -5.30 -11.52 -7.40
N LEU A 174 -5.84 -12.72 -7.57
CA LEU A 174 -5.25 -13.72 -8.46
C LEU A 174 -5.16 -13.17 -9.90
N GLY A 175 -4.05 -13.42 -10.58
CA GLY A 175 -3.85 -12.95 -11.96
C GLY A 175 -3.52 -11.47 -12.11
N HIS A 176 -2.89 -10.85 -11.10
CA HIS A 176 -2.40 -9.46 -11.10
C HIS A 176 -3.49 -8.39 -11.23
N THR A 177 -4.75 -8.72 -10.95
CA THR A 177 -5.81 -7.72 -10.82
C THR A 177 -5.61 -6.95 -9.51
N VAL A 178 -5.64 -5.62 -9.56
CA VAL A 178 -5.41 -4.76 -8.39
C VAL A 178 -6.70 -4.02 -8.03
N ALA A 179 -6.93 -3.83 -6.74
CA ALA A 179 -8.02 -3.00 -6.23
C ALA A 179 -7.56 -2.13 -5.09
N MET A 180 -8.08 -0.91 -5.00
CA MET A 180 -8.01 -0.09 -3.79
C MET A 180 -9.35 -0.18 -3.07
N GLN A 181 -9.31 -0.33 -1.75
CA GLN A 181 -10.47 -0.28 -0.88
C GLN A 181 -10.30 0.88 0.10
N LEU A 182 -11.21 1.84 0.03
CA LEU A 182 -11.28 2.94 0.99
C LEU A 182 -12.37 2.65 2.01
N CYS A 183 -11.99 2.67 3.29
CA CYS A 183 -12.91 2.48 4.38
C CYS A 183 -13.49 3.82 4.82
N TYR A 184 -14.80 3.78 5.08
CA TYR A 184 -15.51 4.91 5.62
C TYR A 184 -16.02 4.55 7.00
N ASP A 185 -15.76 5.45 7.93
CA ASP A 185 -16.45 5.48 9.19
C ASP A 185 -17.82 6.08 8.87
N VAL A 186 -18.82 5.21 8.76
CA VAL A 186 -20.20 5.62 8.46
C VAL A 186 -20.69 6.68 9.45
N ASP A 187 -20.20 6.68 10.70
CA ASP A 187 -20.57 7.67 11.71
C ASP A 187 -19.87 9.03 11.48
N ARG A 188 -18.64 9.04 10.95
CA ARG A 188 -17.93 10.29 10.57
C ARG A 188 -18.40 10.86 9.24
N VAL A 189 -18.81 10.03 8.28
CA VAL A 189 -19.18 10.47 6.92
C VAL A 189 -20.65 10.84 6.80
N GLN A 190 -21.54 10.27 7.63
CA GLN A 190 -22.96 10.67 7.61
C GLN A 190 -23.18 12.15 7.95
N ASN A 191 -22.24 12.80 8.65
CA ASN A 191 -22.37 14.19 9.10
C ASN A 191 -21.19 15.10 8.75
N GLN A 192 -20.20 14.64 7.99
CA GLN A 192 -19.15 15.50 7.47
C GLN A 192 -19.11 15.43 5.95
N PRO A 193 -19.08 16.58 5.24
CA PRO A 193 -18.87 16.55 3.82
C PRO A 193 -17.57 15.79 3.52
N LEU A 194 -17.53 15.07 2.40
CA LEU A 194 -16.30 14.52 1.80
C LEU A 194 -15.24 15.61 1.48
N GLY A 195 -15.51 16.86 1.86
CA GLY A 195 -14.78 18.06 1.52
C GLY A 195 -13.68 18.41 2.52
N ALA A 196 -12.74 19.19 2.01
CA ALA A 196 -11.62 19.72 2.76
C ALA A 196 -12.09 20.55 3.96
N ILE A 197 -11.65 20.23 5.19
CA ILE A 197 -11.64 21.23 6.25
C ILE A 197 -10.66 22.32 5.80
N PRO A 198 -11.02 23.63 5.84
CA PRO A 198 -10.11 24.68 5.41
C PRO A 198 -8.74 24.56 6.12
N PRO A 199 -7.62 24.62 5.37
CA PRO A 199 -6.30 24.54 5.97
C PRO A 199 -6.11 25.69 6.95
N ARG A 200 -5.57 25.39 8.13
CA ARG A 200 -5.05 26.39 9.06
C ARG A 200 -3.59 26.65 8.72
N PRO A 201 -3.26 27.79 8.10
CA PRO A 201 -1.87 28.09 7.73
C PRO A 201 -1.01 28.17 8.99
N VAL A 202 0.14 27.50 8.94
CA VAL A 202 1.19 27.61 9.93
C VAL A 202 2.08 28.79 9.53
N LEU A 203 2.37 29.69 10.46
CA LEU A 203 3.19 30.87 10.17
C LEU A 203 4.63 30.45 9.85
N ALA A 204 5.24 31.04 8.82
CA ALA A 204 6.54 30.60 8.30
C ALA A 204 7.69 30.68 9.33
N ASP A 205 7.59 31.61 10.29
CA ASP A 205 8.48 31.80 11.43
C ASP A 205 8.42 30.65 12.46
N THR A 206 7.32 29.89 12.51
CA THR A 206 7.19 28.70 13.37
C THR A 206 7.81 27.43 12.77
N LEU A 207 8.18 27.45 11.48
CA LEU A 207 8.79 26.31 10.77
C LEU A 207 10.29 26.15 11.05
N GLY A 208 10.91 27.06 11.81
CA GLY A 208 12.36 27.06 12.08
C GLY A 208 12.85 26.01 13.09
N GLY A 209 11.95 25.22 13.70
CA GLY A 209 12.28 24.20 14.70
C GLY A 209 12.13 22.75 14.18
N ARG A 210 12.81 21.78 14.83
CA ARG A 210 12.65 20.33 14.55
C ARG A 210 11.30 19.75 14.99
N ASN A 211 10.38 20.58 15.46
CA ASN A 211 9.09 20.16 16.02
C ASN A 211 7.96 20.67 15.12
N ILE A 212 6.94 19.84 14.93
CA ILE A 212 5.68 20.25 14.32
C ILE A 212 5.08 21.36 15.21
N PRO A 213 4.70 22.53 14.67
CA PRO A 213 4.15 23.61 15.48
C PRO A 213 2.87 23.18 16.20
N ASP A 214 2.70 23.67 17.44
CA ASP A 214 1.51 23.36 18.24
C ASP A 214 0.24 23.84 17.50
N GLY A 215 -0.72 22.91 17.32
CA GLY A 215 -1.96 23.19 16.59
C GLY A 215 -1.83 23.17 15.06
N ALA A 216 -0.69 22.75 14.51
CA ALA A 216 -0.57 22.46 13.08
C ALA A 216 -1.59 21.39 12.67
N GLN A 217 -2.28 21.66 11.56
CA GLN A 217 -3.28 20.74 11.00
C GLN A 217 -2.58 19.74 10.07
N PHE A 218 -2.91 18.46 10.19
CA PHE A 218 -2.39 17.46 9.25
C PHE A 218 -3.23 17.48 7.97
N ILE A 219 -2.63 17.17 6.82
CA ILE A 219 -3.38 17.05 5.57
C ILE A 219 -4.49 15.99 5.64
N ALA A 220 -4.31 14.97 6.48
CA ALA A 220 -5.34 13.97 6.80
C ALA A 220 -6.54 14.57 7.56
N ASP A 221 -6.39 15.72 8.23
CA ASP A 221 -7.49 16.46 8.85
C ASP A 221 -8.16 17.43 7.86
N ILE A 222 -7.44 17.84 6.82
CA ILE A 222 -7.94 18.72 5.77
C ILE A 222 -8.74 17.87 4.78
N VAL A 223 -8.10 16.93 4.09
CA VAL A 223 -8.74 16.06 3.08
C VAL A 223 -8.54 14.58 3.42
N PRO A 224 -9.21 14.05 4.48
CA PRO A 224 -8.95 12.69 4.97
C PRO A 224 -9.11 11.61 3.88
N ALA A 225 -10.13 11.75 3.02
CA ALA A 225 -10.33 10.83 1.90
C ALA A 225 -9.24 10.99 0.83
N GLY A 226 -8.81 12.23 0.54
CA GLY A 226 -7.73 12.51 -0.41
C GLY A 226 -6.39 11.96 0.06
N TYR A 227 -6.03 12.16 1.34
CA TYR A 227 -4.83 11.59 1.95
C TYR A 227 -4.79 10.06 1.78
N ARG A 228 -5.88 9.37 2.14
CA ARG A 228 -5.96 7.90 2.04
C ARG A 228 -5.93 7.42 0.60
N PHE A 229 -6.67 8.07 -0.28
CA PHE A 229 -6.66 7.74 -1.70
C PHE A 229 -5.26 7.92 -2.30
N THR A 230 -4.60 9.05 -2.04
CA THR A 230 -3.24 9.30 -2.54
C THR A 230 -2.24 8.29 -1.97
N HIS A 231 -2.35 7.93 -0.70
CA HIS A 231 -1.53 6.88 -0.10
C HIS A 231 -1.71 5.54 -0.83
N GLU A 232 -2.96 5.10 -1.03
CA GLU A 232 -3.25 3.84 -1.74
C GLU A 232 -2.85 3.90 -3.22
N LEU A 233 -2.85 5.07 -3.86
CA LEU A 233 -2.35 5.21 -5.23
C LEU A 233 -0.87 4.85 -5.35
N PHE A 234 -0.05 5.15 -4.34
CA PHE A 234 1.35 4.71 -4.35
C PHE A 234 1.42 3.18 -4.29
N HIS A 235 0.66 2.54 -3.40
CA HIS A 235 0.60 1.08 -3.35
C HIS A 235 0.08 0.45 -4.64
N LEU A 236 -0.90 1.07 -5.28
CA LEU A 236 -1.47 0.63 -6.55
C LEU A 236 -0.43 0.63 -7.67
N VAL A 237 0.25 1.77 -7.86
CA VAL A 237 1.19 1.97 -8.98
C VAL A 237 2.47 1.17 -8.74
N TRP A 238 3.00 1.23 -7.53
CA TRP A 238 4.29 0.62 -7.18
C TRP A 238 4.19 -0.82 -6.72
N GLY A 239 2.98 -1.32 -6.45
CA GLY A 239 2.76 -2.61 -5.83
C GLY A 239 3.17 -2.61 -4.36
N ASN A 240 2.44 -3.35 -3.54
CA ASN A 240 2.72 -3.48 -2.10
C ASN A 240 4.16 -3.95 -1.81
N ALA A 241 4.73 -4.78 -2.69
CA ALA A 241 6.09 -5.30 -2.53
C ALA A 241 7.18 -4.19 -2.55
N ASN A 242 6.95 -3.10 -3.27
CA ASN A 242 7.90 -1.99 -3.40
C ASN A 242 7.47 -0.70 -2.71
N SER A 243 6.34 -0.74 -2.00
CA SER A 243 5.76 0.42 -1.31
C SER A 243 5.35 0.12 0.12
N VAL A 244 5.54 -1.11 0.63
CA VAL A 244 5.38 -1.41 2.05
C VAL A 244 6.75 -1.76 2.60
N PRO A 245 7.35 -0.90 3.45
CA PRO A 245 8.59 -1.22 4.14
C PRO A 245 8.54 -2.57 4.85
N ARG A 246 9.71 -3.21 4.99
CA ARG A 246 9.80 -4.53 5.63
C ARG A 246 9.25 -4.52 7.06
N GLN A 247 9.39 -3.44 7.79
CA GLN A 247 8.92 -3.24 9.16
C GLN A 247 7.43 -2.83 9.24
N GLY A 248 6.74 -2.70 8.12
CA GLY A 248 5.45 -2.03 8.01
C GLY A 248 5.61 -0.54 7.74
N GLU A 249 4.52 0.09 7.35
CA GLU A 249 4.51 1.53 7.10
C GLU A 249 4.71 2.33 8.38
N VAL A 250 5.34 3.49 8.24
CA VAL A 250 5.61 4.40 9.36
C VAL A 250 4.94 5.72 9.08
N TYR A 251 4.14 6.19 10.04
CA TYR A 251 3.28 7.35 9.89
C TYR A 251 3.80 8.58 10.63
N ASP A 252 4.66 8.41 11.63
CA ASP A 252 5.24 9.53 12.36
C ASP A 252 6.36 10.19 11.55
N VAL A 253 6.26 11.49 11.32
CA VAL A 253 7.20 12.25 10.46
C VAL A 253 8.64 12.18 10.98
N LEU A 254 8.85 12.27 12.29
CA LEU A 254 10.21 12.23 12.85
C LEU A 254 10.80 10.82 12.79
N GLU A 255 9.97 9.78 12.91
CA GLU A 255 10.39 8.38 12.69
C GLU A 255 10.71 8.13 11.21
N MET A 256 9.85 8.58 10.29
CA MET A 256 10.04 8.51 8.84
C MET A 256 11.34 9.16 8.37
N LEU A 257 11.67 10.33 8.92
CA LEU A 257 12.90 11.06 8.61
C LEU A 257 14.13 10.51 9.36
N GLY A 258 13.97 9.45 10.16
CA GLY A 258 15.05 8.82 10.92
C GLY A 258 15.54 9.66 12.12
N PHE A 259 14.82 10.71 12.51
CA PHE A 259 15.12 11.51 13.70
C PHE A 259 14.69 10.83 15.01
N ARG A 260 13.71 9.92 14.95
CA ARG A 260 13.33 9.03 16.05
C ARG A 260 13.47 7.55 15.65
N PRO A 261 13.86 6.67 16.58
CA PRO A 261 13.85 5.24 16.32
C PRO A 261 12.41 4.70 16.35
N ILE A 262 12.16 3.68 15.54
CA ILE A 262 10.95 2.87 15.55
C ILE A 262 11.20 1.55 16.27
N ASN A 263 10.13 0.98 16.83
CA ASN A 263 10.14 -0.37 17.36
C ASN A 263 9.99 -1.38 16.21
N VAL A 264 11.09 -2.00 15.82
CA VAL A 264 11.09 -3.10 14.85
C VAL A 264 11.06 -4.40 15.61
N ARG A 265 9.94 -5.12 15.50
CA ARG A 265 9.88 -6.50 15.96
C ARG A 265 10.78 -7.32 15.05
N LYS A 266 11.81 -7.95 15.61
CA LYS A 266 12.50 -9.13 15.09
C LYS A 266 11.67 -10.39 15.46
N ALA A 267 11.93 -11.56 14.91
CA ALA A 267 11.06 -12.75 15.03
C ALA A 267 11.77 -14.03 15.32
N ASP A 268 12.97 -13.91 15.86
CA ASP A 268 13.15 -14.49 17.19
C ASP A 268 12.07 -13.99 18.21
N GLY A 269 11.50 -12.80 18.01
CA GLY A 269 10.35 -12.24 18.70
C GLY A 269 10.69 -10.93 19.40
N THR A 270 11.98 -10.58 19.38
CA THR A 270 12.52 -9.42 20.09
C THR A 270 12.06 -8.12 19.46
N VAL A 271 12.02 -7.05 20.23
CA VAL A 271 11.74 -5.71 19.71
C VAL A 271 13.01 -4.91 19.89
N VAL A 272 13.50 -4.33 18.79
CA VAL A 272 14.66 -3.45 18.80
C VAL A 272 14.28 -2.08 18.30
N GLN A 273 15.03 -1.07 18.72
CA GLN A 273 14.89 0.28 18.24
C GLN A 273 15.81 0.51 17.05
N GLU A 274 15.25 0.87 15.91
CA GLU A 274 16.00 1.14 14.68
C GLU A 274 15.60 2.47 14.08
N ARG A 275 16.55 3.19 13.45
CA ARG A 275 16.21 4.37 12.65
C ARG A 275 15.92 3.92 11.22
N ILE A 276 14.90 4.51 10.63
CA ILE A 276 14.52 4.22 9.24
C ILE A 276 15.61 4.74 8.31
N SER A 277 16.02 3.91 7.35
CA SER A 277 16.96 4.33 6.32
C SER A 277 16.27 5.21 5.28
N ARG A 278 17.02 6.09 4.62
CA ARG A 278 16.52 6.92 3.51
C ARG A 278 15.78 6.08 2.46
N ASP A 279 16.34 4.95 2.08
CA ASP A 279 15.73 4.00 1.13
C ASP A 279 14.36 3.54 1.60
N THR A 280 14.25 3.26 2.91
CA THR A 280 13.00 2.82 3.49
C THR A 280 11.98 3.95 3.56
N THR A 281 12.42 5.18 3.83
CA THR A 281 11.59 6.39 3.76
C THR A 281 11.03 6.59 2.34
N LEU A 282 11.83 6.35 1.30
CA LEU A 282 11.42 6.51 -0.10
C LEU A 282 10.40 5.46 -0.55
N ILE A 283 10.41 4.25 0.02
CA ILE A 283 9.37 3.25 -0.31
C ILE A 283 8.15 3.33 0.60
N ASN A 284 8.02 4.34 1.46
CA ASN A 284 6.95 4.44 2.46
C ASN A 284 5.91 5.49 2.01
N PRO A 285 4.70 5.12 1.56
CA PRO A 285 3.63 6.02 1.11
C PRO A 285 3.27 7.17 2.06
N PRO A 286 3.28 6.99 3.39
CA PRO A 286 3.13 8.10 4.32
C PRO A 286 4.15 9.24 4.12
N THR A 287 5.35 8.96 3.62
CA THR A 287 6.35 9.99 3.30
C THR A 287 5.83 10.96 2.25
N TYR A 288 5.15 10.46 1.22
CA TYR A 288 4.62 11.29 0.14
C TYR A 288 3.41 12.07 0.60
N THR A 289 2.56 11.43 1.39
CA THR A 289 1.33 12.07 1.86
C THR A 289 1.54 13.03 3.04
N ALA A 290 2.65 12.95 3.77
CA ALA A 290 2.99 13.91 4.83
C ALA A 290 3.74 15.16 4.32
N VAL A 291 4.34 15.10 3.13
CA VAL A 291 5.11 16.20 2.51
C VAL A 291 4.26 17.02 1.52
N ALA A 292 3.10 16.50 1.12
CA ALA A 292 2.13 17.17 0.23
C ALA A 292 1.35 18.26 0.97
#